data_AF-A0A3N4ZC41-F1
#
_entry.id   AF-A0A3N4ZC41-F1
#
_cell.length_a   1.000
_cell.length_b   1.000
_cell.length_c   1.000
_cell.angle_alpha   90.00
_cell.angle_beta   90.00
_cell.angle_gamma   90.00
#
_symmetry.space_group_name_H-M   'P 1'
#
loop_
_entity.id
_entity.type
_entity.pdbx_description
1 polymer ?
#
loop_
_entity_poly.entity_id
_entity_poly.type
_entity_poly.pdbx_seq_one_letter_code
_entity_poly.pdbx_strand_id
1 'polypeptide(L)'
;MSSRKVDAKDRAAQVAAMRAEQQRRDRRQRNVIVGGAAGLSLALVAAVAVPLVNASRERAAVEAAANAPIDGVEEFTELTSNHVETAVAYEPLPPVGGDHNPAWLNCGVYTEPVPNENAVHSLEHGAAWITYDPDLPAEQVEVLTDLVEGEAYGLLSPGEADMPAPVVASAWGIQLQVEDAGDERLEVFLERYLQGAQTPEPGAACFGGVGTPA
;
A
#
# COMPACT_ATOMS: atom_id res chain seq x y z
N MET A 1 71.46 55.28 2.11
CA MET A 1 70.74 54.24 2.87
C MET A 1 69.20 54.36 2.84
N SER A 2 68.62 55.50 2.41
CA SER A 2 67.15 55.70 2.43
C SER A 2 66.37 54.94 1.33
N SER A 3 66.87 54.93 0.09
CA SER A 3 66.18 54.33 -1.07
C SER A 3 65.95 52.81 -0.99
N ARG A 4 66.90 52.03 -0.42
CA ARG A 4 66.71 50.57 -0.21
C ARG A 4 65.62 50.22 0.81
N LYS A 5 65.34 51.10 1.77
CA LYS A 5 64.26 50.90 2.75
C LYS A 5 62.88 51.21 2.16
N VAL A 6 62.82 52.08 1.14
CA VAL A 6 61.59 52.39 0.39
C VAL A 6 61.22 51.21 -0.52
N ASP A 7 62.17 50.67 -1.30
CA ASP A 7 61.96 49.47 -2.15
C ASP A 7 61.54 48.22 -1.34
N ALA A 8 62.10 48.03 -0.13
CA ALA A 8 61.70 46.94 0.75
C ALA A 8 60.26 47.09 1.30
N LYS A 9 59.80 48.32 1.56
CA LYS A 9 58.41 48.59 1.99
C LYS A 9 57.41 48.38 0.87
N ASP A 10 57.75 48.79 -0.35
CA ASP A 10 56.87 48.66 -1.51
C ASP A 10 56.65 47.19 -1.89
N ARG A 11 57.70 46.36 -1.85
CA ARG A 11 57.58 44.90 -2.03
C ARG A 11 56.74 44.24 -0.95
N ALA A 12 56.88 44.68 0.32
CA ALA A 12 56.07 44.16 1.42
C ALA A 12 54.59 44.51 1.25
N ALA A 13 54.27 45.72 0.78
CA ALA A 13 52.90 46.14 0.48
C ALA A 13 52.29 45.33 -0.68
N GLN A 14 53.08 45.07 -1.73
CA GLN A 14 52.66 44.24 -2.87
C GLN A 14 52.35 42.79 -2.47
N VAL A 15 53.22 42.18 -1.65
CA VAL A 15 53.01 40.82 -1.13
C VAL A 15 51.78 40.78 -0.22
N ALA A 16 51.57 41.80 0.61
CA ALA A 16 50.38 41.90 1.46
C ALA A 16 49.09 42.03 0.63
N ALA A 17 49.11 42.81 -0.46
CA ALA A 17 47.98 42.95 -1.38
C ALA A 17 47.66 41.62 -2.10
N MET A 18 48.68 40.92 -2.63
CA MET A 18 48.49 39.61 -3.26
C MET A 18 47.94 38.57 -2.26
N ARG A 19 48.46 38.53 -1.02
CA ARG A 19 47.94 37.65 0.03
C ARG A 19 46.49 37.99 0.39
N ALA A 20 46.14 39.27 0.47
CA ALA A 20 44.77 39.69 0.76
C ALA A 20 43.80 39.30 -0.37
N GLU A 21 44.21 39.40 -1.63
CA GLU A 21 43.41 38.96 -2.78
C GLU A 21 43.24 37.43 -2.80
N GLN A 22 44.32 36.68 -2.59
CA GLN A 22 44.28 35.23 -2.48
C GLN A 22 43.37 34.77 -1.35
N GLN A 23 43.48 35.38 -0.16
CA GLN A 23 42.58 35.11 0.96
C GLN A 23 41.10 35.42 0.64
N ARG A 24 40.81 36.46 -0.15
CA ARG A 24 39.43 36.76 -0.60
C ARG A 24 38.92 35.70 -1.57
N ARG A 25 39.75 35.25 -2.52
CA ARG A 25 39.41 34.17 -3.47
C ARG A 25 39.18 32.85 -2.75
N ASP A 26 40.08 32.46 -1.85
CA ASP A 26 39.98 31.24 -1.06
C ASP A 26 38.73 31.26 -0.17
N ARG A 27 38.42 32.38 0.48
CA ARG A 27 37.17 32.54 1.26
C ARG A 27 35.94 32.40 0.37
N ARG A 28 35.93 33.03 -0.81
CA ARG A 28 34.81 32.93 -1.76
C ARG A 28 34.64 31.50 -2.25
N GLN A 29 35.73 30.85 -2.67
CA GLN A 29 35.72 29.48 -3.16
C GLN A 29 35.30 28.49 -2.06
N ARG A 30 35.83 28.65 -0.84
CA ARG A 30 35.40 27.85 0.32
C ARG A 30 33.92 28.05 0.61
N ASN A 31 33.42 29.28 0.62
CA ASN A 31 32.00 29.54 0.88
C ASN A 31 31.11 28.95 -0.22
N VAL A 32 31.55 28.98 -1.49
CA VAL A 32 30.83 28.32 -2.60
C VAL A 32 30.82 26.81 -2.44
N ILE A 33 31.96 26.18 -2.10
CA ILE A 33 32.05 24.74 -1.92
C ILE A 33 31.22 24.28 -0.70
N VAL A 34 31.39 24.95 0.45
CA VAL A 34 30.66 24.60 1.68
C VAL A 34 29.16 24.86 1.50
N GLY A 35 28.78 25.99 0.91
CA GLY A 35 27.38 26.30 0.63
C GLY A 35 26.76 25.33 -0.38
N GLY A 36 27.50 24.98 -1.44
CA GLY A 36 27.09 23.99 -2.43
C GLY A 36 26.93 22.59 -1.84
N ALA A 37 27.90 22.14 -1.03
CA ALA A 37 27.83 20.85 -0.34
C ALA A 37 26.67 20.81 0.67
N ALA A 38 26.48 21.87 1.47
CA ALA A 38 25.36 21.96 2.39
C ALA A 38 24.01 21.95 1.66
N GLY A 39 23.88 22.69 0.56
CA GLY A 39 22.68 22.71 -0.28
C GLY A 39 22.38 21.34 -0.90
N LEU A 40 23.41 20.66 -1.44
CA LEU A 40 23.26 19.32 -2.01
C LEU A 40 22.84 18.30 -0.93
N SER A 41 23.48 18.33 0.24
CA SER A 41 23.12 17.45 1.35
C SER A 41 21.68 17.67 1.80
N LEU A 42 21.24 18.92 1.94
CA LEU A 42 19.84 19.24 2.28
C LEU A 42 18.86 18.75 1.21
N ALA A 43 19.19 18.89 -0.07
CA ALA A 43 18.36 18.41 -1.17
C ALA A 43 18.22 16.88 -1.15
N LEU A 44 19.32 16.15 -0.91
CA LEU A 44 19.30 14.69 -0.80
C LEU A 44 18.48 14.22 0.41
N VAL A 45 18.63 14.88 1.56
CA VAL A 45 17.81 14.58 2.75
C VAL A 45 16.34 14.82 2.46
N ALA A 46 15.98 15.95 1.84
CA ALA A 46 14.59 16.26 1.49
C ALA A 46 14.02 15.25 0.48
N ALA A 47 14.79 14.84 -0.53
CA ALA A 47 14.37 13.88 -1.54
C ALA A 47 14.02 12.50 -0.96
N VAL A 48 14.62 12.12 0.18
CA VAL A 48 14.29 10.85 0.87
C VAL A 48 13.25 11.07 1.97
N ALA A 49 13.39 12.12 2.78
CA ALA A 49 12.53 12.34 3.94
C ALA A 49 11.09 12.70 3.56
N VAL A 50 10.88 13.47 2.49
CA VAL A 50 9.52 13.92 2.11
C VAL A 50 8.65 12.75 1.65
N PRO A 51 9.08 11.87 0.71
CA PRO A 51 8.28 10.70 0.33
C PRO A 51 7.97 9.79 1.52
N LEU A 52 8.95 9.56 2.40
CA LEU A 52 8.76 8.72 3.60
C LEU A 52 7.73 9.31 4.57
N VAL A 53 7.77 10.62 4.80
CA VAL A 53 6.80 11.29 5.68
C VAL A 53 5.41 11.29 5.05
N ASN A 54 5.29 11.46 3.73
CA ASN A 54 4.00 11.41 3.04
C ASN A 54 3.41 10.00 3.12
N ALA A 55 4.17 8.96 2.76
CA ALA A 55 3.72 7.57 2.87
C ALA A 55 3.34 7.19 4.32
N SER A 56 4.09 7.68 5.31
CA SER A 56 3.75 7.48 6.73
C SER A 56 2.44 8.16 7.12
N ARG A 57 2.11 9.30 6.54
CA ARG A 57 0.86 10.02 6.81
C ARG A 57 -0.33 9.37 6.11
N GLU A 58 -0.14 8.90 4.88
CA GLU A 58 -1.15 8.15 4.13
C GLU A 58 -1.53 6.87 4.88
N ARG A 59 -0.54 6.05 5.28
CA ARG A 59 -0.79 4.85 6.10
C ARG A 59 -1.51 5.15 7.40
N ALA A 60 -1.10 6.19 8.11
CA ALA A 60 -1.78 6.58 9.35
C ALA A 60 -3.22 7.07 9.12
N ALA A 61 -3.52 7.64 7.95
CA ALA A 61 -4.87 8.03 7.56
C ALA A 61 -5.74 6.81 7.25
N VAL A 62 -5.21 5.82 6.51
CA VAL A 62 -5.88 4.54 6.26
C VAL A 62 -6.16 3.80 7.56
N GLU A 63 -5.16 3.67 8.44
CA GLU A 63 -5.33 3.05 9.77
C GLU A 63 -6.40 3.78 10.60
N ALA A 64 -6.40 5.12 10.60
CA ALA A 64 -7.42 5.89 11.31
C ALA A 64 -8.82 5.69 10.72
N ALA A 65 -8.94 5.60 9.39
CA ALA A 65 -10.19 5.32 8.70
C ALA A 65 -10.70 3.89 8.97
N ALA A 66 -9.79 2.91 8.99
CA ALA A 66 -10.09 1.52 9.30
C ALA A 66 -10.60 1.33 10.74
N ASN A 67 -10.24 2.23 11.66
CA ASN A 67 -10.74 2.26 13.04
C ASN A 67 -12.09 3.00 13.20
N ALA A 68 -12.65 3.56 12.14
CA ALA A 68 -13.96 4.22 12.11
C ALA A 68 -14.98 3.42 11.30
N PRO A 69 -16.29 3.72 11.37
CA PRO A 69 -17.26 3.14 10.44
C PRO A 69 -16.90 3.46 8.99
N ILE A 70 -16.88 2.44 8.13
CA ILE A 70 -16.64 2.59 6.69
C ILE A 70 -18.01 2.74 6.02
N ASP A 71 -18.20 3.80 5.23
CA ASP A 71 -19.48 4.08 4.58
C ASP A 71 -19.82 3.01 3.53
N GLY A 72 -21.08 2.55 3.52
CA GLY A 72 -21.56 1.51 2.61
C GLY A 72 -21.16 0.07 2.98
N VAL A 73 -20.50 -0.16 4.11
CA VAL A 73 -20.31 -1.53 4.62
C VAL A 73 -21.63 -2.09 5.14
N GLU A 74 -21.94 -3.30 4.69
CA GLU A 74 -23.06 -4.11 5.15
C GLU A 74 -22.56 -5.23 6.06
N GLU A 75 -23.29 -5.48 7.15
CA GLU A 75 -23.00 -6.55 8.11
C GLU A 75 -24.07 -7.65 8.01
N PHE A 76 -23.62 -8.89 7.91
CA PHE A 76 -24.44 -10.09 7.82
C PHE A 76 -24.20 -10.93 9.08
N THR A 77 -25.28 -11.22 9.80
CA THR A 77 -25.24 -12.00 11.05
C THR A 77 -25.92 -13.36 10.86
N GLU A 78 -25.80 -14.23 11.86
CA GLU A 78 -26.42 -15.57 11.87
C GLU A 78 -25.97 -16.49 10.72
N LEU A 79 -24.75 -16.27 10.22
CA LEU A 79 -24.10 -17.16 9.26
C LEU A 79 -23.85 -18.54 9.86
N THR A 80 -24.09 -19.59 9.08
CA THR A 80 -23.64 -20.94 9.39
C THR A 80 -22.15 -21.09 9.07
N SER A 81 -21.53 -22.18 9.52
CA SER A 81 -20.09 -22.44 9.31
C SER A 81 -19.79 -23.94 9.24
N ASN A 82 -20.73 -24.74 8.72
CA ASN A 82 -20.50 -26.18 8.61
C ASN A 82 -19.64 -26.48 7.39
N HIS A 83 -18.68 -27.39 7.57
CA HIS A 83 -17.95 -27.97 6.45
C HIS A 83 -18.82 -28.97 5.67
N VAL A 84 -19.00 -28.74 4.38
CA VAL A 84 -19.79 -29.56 3.46
C VAL A 84 -19.04 -29.85 2.16
N GLU A 85 -19.23 -31.03 1.57
CA GLU A 85 -18.62 -31.38 0.27
C GLU A 85 -19.57 -31.15 -0.91
N THR A 86 -20.78 -30.66 -0.65
CA THR A 86 -21.83 -30.38 -1.64
C THR A 86 -21.86 -28.91 -2.03
N ALA A 87 -22.43 -28.61 -3.19
CA ALA A 87 -22.67 -27.23 -3.62
C ALA A 87 -23.57 -26.48 -2.62
N VAL A 88 -23.23 -25.22 -2.36
CA VAL A 88 -23.97 -24.33 -1.46
C VAL A 88 -24.55 -23.17 -2.27
N ALA A 89 -25.84 -22.88 -2.04
CA ALA A 89 -26.46 -21.68 -2.58
C ALA A 89 -26.23 -20.52 -1.59
N TYR A 90 -25.54 -19.49 -2.04
CA TYR A 90 -25.23 -18.32 -1.22
C TYR A 90 -26.15 -17.15 -1.56
N GLU A 91 -26.48 -16.38 -0.53
CA GLU A 91 -27.08 -15.05 -0.63
C GLU A 91 -26.52 -14.23 0.56
N PRO A 92 -25.78 -13.14 0.33
CA PRO A 92 -25.49 -12.49 -0.96
C PRO A 92 -24.49 -13.26 -1.85
N LEU A 93 -24.37 -12.82 -3.11
CA LEU A 93 -23.31 -13.17 -4.06
C LEU A 93 -22.55 -11.89 -4.45
N PRO A 94 -21.21 -11.84 -4.34
CA PRO A 94 -20.32 -12.85 -3.78
C PRO A 94 -20.63 -13.18 -2.30
N PRO A 95 -20.35 -14.42 -1.86
CA PRO A 95 -20.60 -14.86 -0.49
C PRO A 95 -19.78 -14.11 0.55
N VAL A 96 -20.37 -13.92 1.73
CA VAL A 96 -19.71 -13.34 2.92
C VAL A 96 -19.48 -14.36 4.03
N GLY A 97 -19.80 -15.64 3.81
CA GLY A 97 -19.77 -16.68 4.84
C GLY A 97 -20.84 -17.74 4.60
N GLY A 98 -21.00 -18.67 5.54
CA GLY A 98 -21.95 -19.76 5.45
C GLY A 98 -21.28 -21.13 5.45
N ASP A 99 -22.07 -22.18 5.21
CA ASP A 99 -21.55 -23.54 4.99
C ASP A 99 -20.62 -23.54 3.78
N HIS A 100 -19.51 -24.27 3.86
CA HIS A 100 -18.43 -24.16 2.87
C HIS A 100 -17.57 -25.42 2.80
N ASN A 101 -16.66 -25.50 1.83
CA ASN A 101 -15.86 -26.71 1.59
C ASN A 101 -14.83 -26.92 2.71
N PRO A 102 -14.55 -28.15 3.20
CA PRO A 102 -13.49 -28.36 4.18
C PRO A 102 -12.07 -28.01 3.72
N ALA A 103 -11.84 -27.82 2.42
CA ALA A 103 -10.58 -27.32 1.89
C ALA A 103 -10.68 -25.82 1.59
N TRP A 104 -9.74 -25.02 2.09
CA TRP A 104 -9.64 -23.60 1.76
C TRP A 104 -8.99 -23.36 0.41
N LEU A 105 -9.31 -22.23 -0.20
CA LEU A 105 -8.63 -21.70 -1.37
C LEU A 105 -7.34 -20.98 -0.95
N ASN A 106 -6.26 -21.15 -1.71
CA ASN A 106 -5.06 -20.34 -1.53
C ASN A 106 -5.37 -18.87 -1.81
N CYS A 107 -5.07 -17.98 -0.86
CA CYS A 107 -5.13 -16.54 -1.06
C CYS A 107 -4.13 -16.09 -2.14
N GLY A 108 -4.48 -15.04 -2.87
CA GLY A 108 -3.71 -14.49 -3.97
C GLY A 108 -4.60 -13.99 -5.11
N VAL A 109 -3.98 -13.67 -6.23
CA VAL A 109 -4.67 -13.12 -7.41
C VAL A 109 -5.01 -14.25 -8.38
N TYR A 110 -6.28 -14.33 -8.77
CA TYR A 110 -6.79 -15.27 -9.76
C TYR A 110 -7.30 -14.52 -10.98
N THR A 111 -7.03 -15.06 -12.17
CA THR A 111 -7.50 -14.51 -13.46
C THR A 111 -8.78 -15.17 -13.97
N GLU A 112 -9.31 -16.16 -13.23
CA GLU A 112 -10.55 -16.86 -13.52
C GLU A 112 -11.40 -16.92 -12.24
N PRO A 113 -12.74 -17.02 -12.36
CA PRO A 113 -13.61 -17.24 -11.20
C PRO A 113 -13.18 -18.44 -10.37
N VAL A 114 -13.28 -18.32 -9.05
CA VAL A 114 -12.90 -19.35 -8.09
C VAL A 114 -14.13 -20.01 -7.46
N PRO A 115 -14.03 -21.27 -6.97
CA PRO A 115 -15.16 -21.90 -6.30
C PRO A 115 -15.54 -21.17 -5.02
N ASN A 116 -16.79 -20.73 -4.93
CA ASN A 116 -17.35 -20.00 -3.79
C ASN A 116 -17.11 -20.73 -2.47
N GLU A 117 -17.36 -22.03 -2.41
CA GLU A 117 -17.23 -22.82 -1.18
C GLU A 117 -15.78 -22.90 -0.67
N ASN A 118 -14.78 -22.82 -1.55
CA ASN A 118 -13.37 -22.80 -1.14
C ASN A 118 -12.94 -21.38 -0.73
N ALA A 119 -13.44 -20.35 -1.42
CA ALA A 119 -13.19 -18.96 -1.08
C ALA A 119 -13.82 -18.57 0.28
N VAL A 120 -15.03 -19.07 0.58
CA VAL A 120 -15.70 -18.84 1.87
C VAL A 120 -14.90 -19.44 3.03
N HIS A 121 -14.31 -20.63 2.86
CA HIS A 121 -13.39 -21.16 3.88
C HIS A 121 -12.20 -20.22 4.10
N SER A 122 -11.63 -19.65 3.02
CA SER A 122 -10.57 -18.65 3.15
C SER A 122 -11.06 -17.41 3.92
N LEU A 123 -12.31 -16.98 3.74
CA LEU A 123 -12.92 -15.93 4.57
C LEU A 123 -13.02 -16.34 6.05
N GLU A 124 -13.34 -17.61 6.34
CA GLU A 124 -13.36 -18.16 7.71
C GLU A 124 -11.97 -18.06 8.36
N HIS A 125 -10.92 -18.30 7.57
CA HIS A 125 -9.52 -18.13 7.97
C HIS A 125 -9.05 -16.67 8.03
N GLY A 126 -9.91 -15.71 7.66
CA GLY A 126 -9.67 -14.27 7.76
C GLY A 126 -9.10 -13.64 6.50
N ALA A 127 -9.41 -14.23 5.34
CA ALA A 127 -9.22 -13.58 4.07
C ALA A 127 -10.19 -12.41 3.87
N ALA A 128 -9.76 -11.46 3.06
CA ALA A 128 -10.65 -10.49 2.43
C ALA A 128 -10.60 -10.73 0.92
N TRP A 129 -11.77 -10.94 0.32
CA TRP A 129 -11.94 -11.30 -1.07
C TRP A 129 -12.53 -10.14 -1.86
N ILE A 130 -11.72 -9.57 -2.75
CA ILE A 130 -12.18 -8.63 -3.77
C ILE A 130 -12.60 -9.45 -5.00
N THR A 131 -13.83 -9.25 -5.41
CA THR A 131 -14.36 -9.73 -6.69
C THR A 131 -14.63 -8.55 -7.60
N TYR A 132 -14.52 -8.76 -8.90
CA TYR A 132 -14.82 -7.74 -9.89
C TYR A 132 -15.63 -8.30 -11.06
N ASP A 133 -16.42 -7.43 -11.67
CA ASP A 133 -17.13 -7.73 -12.91
C ASP A 133 -16.12 -8.17 -14.00
N PRO A 134 -16.29 -9.35 -14.64
CA PRO A 134 -15.39 -9.80 -15.70
C PRO A 134 -15.20 -8.81 -16.86
N ASP A 135 -16.14 -7.89 -17.09
CA ASP A 135 -16.07 -6.84 -18.11
C ASP A 135 -15.40 -5.53 -17.61
N LEU A 136 -14.88 -5.51 -16.37
CA LEU A 136 -14.17 -4.37 -15.79
C LEU A 136 -12.92 -4.01 -16.63
N PRO A 137 -12.63 -2.71 -16.89
CA PRO A 137 -11.45 -2.32 -17.66
C PRO A 137 -10.15 -2.88 -17.07
N ALA A 138 -9.22 -3.27 -17.94
CA ALA A 138 -7.96 -3.89 -17.53
C ALA A 138 -7.14 -3.00 -16.58
N GLU A 139 -7.17 -1.68 -16.78
CA GLU A 139 -6.48 -0.72 -15.90
C GLU A 139 -7.07 -0.71 -14.49
N GLN A 140 -8.37 -0.97 -14.34
CA GLN A 140 -9.01 -1.10 -13.02
C GLN A 140 -8.68 -2.44 -12.37
N VAL A 141 -8.62 -3.53 -13.15
CA VAL A 141 -8.17 -4.84 -12.64
C VAL A 141 -6.72 -4.77 -12.15
N GLU A 142 -5.86 -3.99 -12.82
CA GLU A 142 -4.48 -3.73 -12.36
C GLU A 142 -4.47 -3.02 -11.01
N VAL A 143 -5.32 -2.00 -10.81
CA VAL A 143 -5.47 -1.34 -9.49
C VAL A 143 -5.89 -2.32 -8.40
N LEU A 144 -6.87 -3.19 -8.66
CA LEU A 144 -7.29 -4.20 -7.69
C LEU A 144 -6.19 -5.23 -7.43
N THR A 145 -5.41 -5.58 -8.45
CA THR A 145 -4.28 -6.49 -8.35
C THR A 145 -3.22 -5.90 -7.44
N ASP A 146 -2.85 -4.63 -7.64
CA ASP A 146 -1.87 -3.92 -6.81
C ASP A 146 -2.31 -3.80 -5.33
N LEU A 147 -3.63 -3.70 -5.08
CA LEU A 147 -4.18 -3.67 -3.73
C LEU A 147 -4.07 -5.02 -3.00
N VAL A 148 -4.15 -6.14 -3.73
CA VAL A 148 -4.18 -7.50 -3.16
C VAL A 148 -2.79 -8.15 -3.21
N GLU A 149 -1.95 -7.78 -4.16
CA GLU A 149 -0.62 -8.35 -4.31
C GLU A 149 0.26 -8.04 -3.07
N GLY A 150 0.81 -9.10 -2.47
CA GLY A 150 1.62 -9.00 -1.27
C GLY A 150 0.82 -9.12 0.04
N GLU A 151 -0.51 -9.06 -0.01
CA GLU A 151 -1.36 -9.34 1.14
C GLU A 151 -1.51 -10.85 1.35
N ALA A 152 -0.99 -11.36 2.46
CA ALA A 152 -0.96 -12.81 2.74
C ALA A 152 -2.36 -13.46 2.83
N TYR A 153 -3.38 -12.64 3.13
CA TYR A 153 -4.79 -13.02 3.26
C TYR A 153 -5.67 -12.32 2.22
N GLY A 154 -5.08 -11.61 1.26
CA GLY A 154 -5.81 -10.98 0.17
C GLY A 154 -6.20 -12.02 -0.88
N LEU A 155 -7.44 -11.97 -1.36
CA LEU A 155 -7.94 -12.80 -2.45
C LEU A 155 -8.55 -11.89 -3.51
N LEU A 156 -8.18 -12.08 -4.78
CA LEU A 156 -8.75 -11.37 -5.93
C LEU A 156 -9.19 -12.36 -6.98
N SER A 157 -10.40 -12.22 -7.52
CA SER A 157 -10.83 -12.99 -8.70
C SER A 157 -11.91 -12.25 -9.48
N PRO A 158 -12.10 -12.56 -10.78
CA PRO A 158 -13.38 -12.26 -11.42
C PRO A 158 -14.52 -12.87 -10.61
N GLY A 159 -15.62 -12.14 -10.49
CA GLY A 159 -16.85 -12.67 -9.91
C GLY A 159 -17.66 -13.46 -10.94
N GLU A 160 -18.77 -14.02 -10.47
CA GLU A 160 -19.76 -14.63 -11.33
C GLU A 160 -20.69 -13.57 -11.95
N ALA A 161 -21.54 -13.98 -12.90
CA ALA A 161 -22.59 -13.09 -13.39
C ALA A 161 -23.53 -12.65 -12.25
N ASP A 162 -24.16 -11.48 -12.41
CA ASP A 162 -25.12 -10.89 -11.47
C ASP A 162 -24.53 -10.34 -10.15
N MET A 163 -23.26 -9.93 -10.17
CA MET A 163 -22.70 -9.14 -9.07
C MET A 163 -23.53 -7.86 -8.82
N PRO A 164 -23.70 -7.43 -7.56
CA PRO A 164 -24.51 -6.26 -7.23
C PRO A 164 -23.82 -4.92 -7.55
N ALA A 165 -22.51 -4.92 -7.78
CA ALA A 165 -21.70 -3.78 -8.16
C ALA A 165 -20.47 -4.21 -8.99
N PRO A 166 -19.83 -3.29 -9.74
CA PRO A 166 -18.61 -3.58 -10.51
C PRO A 166 -17.46 -4.18 -9.70
N VAL A 167 -17.33 -3.79 -8.42
CA VAL A 167 -16.34 -4.34 -7.50
C VAL A 167 -17.00 -4.60 -6.14
N VAL A 168 -16.79 -5.79 -5.59
CA VAL A 168 -17.33 -6.17 -4.27
C VAL A 168 -16.22 -6.78 -3.42
N ALA A 169 -15.99 -6.20 -2.24
CA ALA A 169 -15.09 -6.73 -1.23
C ALA A 169 -15.89 -7.46 -0.15
N SER A 170 -15.51 -8.70 0.14
CA SER A 170 -16.15 -9.57 1.13
C SER A 170 -15.15 -10.03 2.18
N ALA A 171 -15.53 -9.99 3.44
CA ALA A 171 -14.87 -10.68 4.54
C ALA A 171 -15.95 -11.44 5.32
N TRP A 172 -15.58 -12.27 6.30
CA TRP A 172 -16.58 -13.04 7.04
C TRP A 172 -17.65 -12.14 7.70
N GLY A 173 -18.90 -12.24 7.23
CA GLY A 173 -20.04 -11.45 7.68
C GLY A 173 -20.04 -9.98 7.22
N ILE A 174 -19.16 -9.57 6.32
CA ILE A 174 -18.98 -8.18 5.95
C ILE A 174 -18.90 -8.04 4.43
N GLN A 175 -19.62 -7.07 3.86
CA GLN A 175 -19.52 -6.73 2.45
C GLN A 175 -19.39 -5.23 2.24
N LEU A 176 -18.60 -4.85 1.23
CA LEU A 176 -18.54 -3.50 0.69
C LEU A 176 -18.70 -3.58 -0.83
N GLN A 177 -19.63 -2.79 -1.36
CA GLN A 177 -19.90 -2.70 -2.80
C GLN A 177 -19.47 -1.32 -3.30
N VAL A 178 -18.67 -1.27 -4.37
CA VAL A 178 -18.17 -0.03 -4.96
C VAL A 178 -18.27 -0.05 -6.48
N GLU A 179 -18.34 1.15 -7.06
CA GLU A 179 -18.52 1.34 -8.51
C GLU A 179 -17.20 1.41 -9.28
N ASP A 180 -16.07 1.57 -8.59
CA ASP A 180 -14.76 1.82 -9.21
C ASP A 180 -13.64 1.20 -8.38
N ALA A 181 -12.63 0.64 -9.07
CA ALA A 181 -11.47 0.04 -8.43
C ALA A 181 -10.58 1.02 -7.64
N GLY A 182 -10.67 2.32 -7.94
CA GLY A 182 -9.94 3.38 -7.24
C GLY A 182 -10.66 3.91 -5.99
N ASP A 183 -11.76 3.28 -5.55
CA ASP A 183 -12.45 3.69 -4.33
C ASP A 183 -11.55 3.48 -3.09
N GLU A 184 -11.20 4.57 -2.40
CA GLU A 184 -10.32 4.57 -1.24
C GLU A 184 -10.82 3.64 -0.11
N ARG A 185 -12.12 3.33 -0.08
CA ARG A 185 -12.69 2.41 0.91
C ARG A 185 -12.20 0.97 0.73
N LEU A 186 -11.73 0.56 -0.45
CA LEU A 186 -11.19 -0.79 -0.66
C LEU A 186 -9.91 -1.02 0.15
N GLU A 187 -8.97 -0.08 0.12
CA GLU A 187 -7.74 -0.16 0.93
C GLU A 187 -8.09 -0.15 2.44
N VAL A 188 -9.02 0.73 2.84
CA VAL A 188 -9.50 0.80 4.23
C VAL A 188 -10.20 -0.49 4.65
N PHE A 189 -10.93 -1.14 3.75
CA PHE A 189 -11.59 -2.43 3.98
C PHE A 189 -10.56 -3.53 4.22
N LEU A 190 -9.55 -3.64 3.36
CA LEU A 190 -8.47 -4.61 3.50
C LEU A 190 -7.72 -4.41 4.82
N GLU A 191 -7.32 -3.17 5.15
CA GLU A 191 -6.66 -2.82 6.41
C GLU A 191 -7.49 -3.25 7.63
N ARG A 192 -8.81 -3.07 7.59
CA ARG A 192 -9.70 -3.41 8.71
C ARG A 192 -9.97 -4.91 8.83
N TYR A 193 -10.19 -5.58 7.70
CA TYR A 193 -10.84 -6.89 7.69
C TYR A 193 -9.92 -8.05 7.34
N LEU A 194 -8.74 -7.82 6.77
CA LEU A 194 -7.71 -8.87 6.68
C LEU A 194 -7.30 -9.30 8.09
N GLN A 195 -7.52 -10.57 8.43
CA GLN A 195 -7.30 -11.09 9.79
C GLN A 195 -8.02 -10.28 10.89
N GLY A 196 -9.12 -9.61 10.52
CA GLY A 196 -9.86 -8.74 11.41
C GLY A 196 -10.65 -9.51 12.48
N ALA A 197 -11.19 -8.78 13.45
CA ALA A 197 -11.89 -9.35 14.62
C ALA A 197 -13.16 -10.15 14.30
N GLN A 198 -13.73 -9.96 13.10
CA GLN A 198 -14.88 -10.71 12.59
C GLN A 198 -14.53 -12.14 12.16
N THR A 199 -13.24 -12.44 11.97
CA THR A 199 -12.74 -13.72 11.50
C THR A 199 -13.08 -14.84 12.50
N PRO A 200 -13.76 -15.92 12.08
CA PRO A 200 -14.03 -17.06 12.96
C PRO A 200 -12.78 -17.82 13.39
N GLU A 201 -11.84 -18.06 12.46
CA GLU A 201 -10.59 -18.79 12.71
C GLU A 201 -9.33 -17.94 12.40
N PRO A 202 -9.08 -16.88 13.19
CA PRO A 202 -7.98 -15.95 12.91
C PRO A 202 -6.63 -16.65 13.02
N GLY A 203 -5.77 -16.43 12.04
CA GLY A 203 -4.42 -16.99 11.94
C GLY A 203 -4.35 -18.39 11.35
N ALA A 204 -5.49 -18.99 10.96
CA ALA A 204 -5.51 -20.21 10.17
C ALA A 204 -4.92 -19.95 8.78
N ALA A 205 -4.26 -20.95 8.17
CA ALA A 205 -3.51 -20.71 6.95
C ALA A 205 -4.44 -20.39 5.77
N CYS A 206 -4.16 -19.31 5.03
CA CYS A 206 -4.76 -19.09 3.71
C CYS A 206 -3.84 -19.57 2.56
N PHE A 207 -2.92 -20.49 2.85
CA PHE A 207 -1.99 -21.06 1.86
C PHE A 207 -1.81 -22.57 2.13
N GLY A 208 -1.38 -23.31 1.11
CA GLY A 208 -1.29 -24.78 1.17
C GLY A 208 -2.63 -25.51 1.01
N GLY A 209 -3.69 -24.80 0.63
CA GLY A 209 -5.00 -25.32 0.26
C GLY A 209 -5.11 -25.59 -1.25
N VAL A 210 -6.33 -25.50 -1.78
CA VAL A 210 -6.62 -25.71 -3.21
C VAL A 210 -6.45 -24.42 -4.02
N GLY A 211 -6.48 -24.51 -5.35
CA GLY A 211 -6.29 -23.38 -6.25
C GLY A 211 -4.81 -22.98 -6.38
N THR A 212 -4.48 -22.32 -7.49
CA THR A 212 -3.13 -21.79 -7.74
C THR A 212 -3.28 -20.35 -8.22
N PRO A 213 -2.97 -19.35 -7.39
CA PRO A 213 -2.96 -17.96 -7.83
C PRO A 213 -1.85 -17.74 -8.87
N ALA A 214 -2.00 -16.66 -9.65
CA ALA A 214 -1.12 -16.29 -10.77
C ALA A 214 0.33 -15.97 -10.34
#